data_AF-A0A7S1EKG3-F1
#
_entry.id   AF-A0A7S1EKG3-F1
#
_cell.length_a   1.000
_cell.length_b   1.000
_cell.length_c   1.000
_cell.angle_alpha   90.00
_cell.angle_beta   90.00
_cell.angle_gamma   90.00
#
_symmetry.space_group_name_H-M   'P 1'
#
loop_
_entity.id
_entity.type
_entity.pdbx_description
1 polymer ?
#
loop_
_entity_poly.entity_id
_entity_poly.type
_entity_poly.pdbx_seq_one_letter_code
_entity_poly.pdbx_strand_id
1 'polypeptide(L)'
;AGGQEEYVFTKRMVEVACEIAINHGPSLAPDTVLCSRFAALMNRLGTYPCVSVPSLCLSYWSAQVECRRNAARDPSTARPVSLEAESRSIFVRTWVGRMVPSSSGMTPLDELEYVDEEEWAQARAASHVRFLELVRKLTAEEPREMMLQVGGMWQAALHAAGAQQDKAHGGSDPATLPQLEVAHTVLGKLVESLPTWVVG
;
A
#
# COMPACT_ATOMS: atom_id res chain seq x y z
N ALA A 1 -30.55 1.36 1.85
CA ALA A 1 -30.65 2.03 0.54
C ALA A 1 -29.43 2.93 0.27
N GLY A 2 -29.02 3.84 1.16
CA GLY A 2 -27.93 4.79 0.87
C GLY A 2 -26.50 4.23 0.74
N GLY A 3 -26.17 3.09 1.37
CA GLY A 3 -24.79 2.59 1.42
C GLY A 3 -24.25 2.07 0.08
N GLN A 4 -25.10 1.51 -0.78
CA GLN A 4 -24.66 1.00 -2.09
C GLN A 4 -24.40 2.13 -3.09
N GLU A 5 -25.25 3.15 -3.12
CA GLU A 5 -25.06 4.32 -3.99
C GLU A 5 -23.81 5.11 -3.58
N GLU A 6 -23.60 5.31 -2.27
CA GLU A 6 -22.40 5.96 -1.73
C GLU A 6 -21.13 5.17 -2.06
N TYR A 7 -21.18 3.84 -1.98
CA TYR A 7 -20.07 2.97 -2.36
C TYR A 7 -19.71 3.11 -3.84
N VAL A 8 -20.70 2.96 -4.72
CA VAL A 8 -20.51 3.07 -6.18
C VAL A 8 -19.96 4.44 -6.55
N PHE A 9 -20.51 5.51 -5.96
CA PHE A 9 -20.00 6.86 -6.14
C PHE A 9 -18.55 6.99 -5.68
N THR A 10 -18.23 6.51 -4.48
CA THR A 10 -16.87 6.55 -3.93
C THR A 10 -15.90 5.83 -4.84
N LYS A 11 -16.17 4.57 -5.19
CA LYS A 11 -15.32 3.78 -6.10
C LYS A 11 -15.10 4.52 -7.41
N ARG A 12 -16.18 5.04 -8.03
CA ARG A 12 -16.07 5.75 -9.30
C ARG A 12 -15.22 7.02 -9.21
N MET A 13 -15.36 7.77 -8.11
CA MET A 13 -14.53 8.93 -7.84
C MET A 13 -13.05 8.54 -7.69
N VAL A 14 -12.74 7.42 -7.03
CA VAL A 14 -11.35 6.92 -6.93
C VAL A 14 -10.80 6.48 -8.27
N GLU A 15 -11.60 5.80 -9.10
CA GLU A 15 -11.20 5.42 -10.46
C GLU A 15 -10.81 6.64 -11.30
N VAL A 16 -11.69 7.65 -11.36
CA VAL A 16 -11.45 8.89 -12.10
C VAL A 16 -10.23 9.63 -11.55
N ALA A 17 -10.10 9.69 -10.23
CA ALA A 17 -8.96 10.31 -9.56
C ALA A 17 -7.64 9.60 -9.92
N CYS A 18 -7.62 8.26 -9.92
CA CYS A 18 -6.46 7.47 -10.33
C CYS A 18 -6.16 7.67 -11.82
N GLU A 19 -7.17 7.66 -12.68
CA GLU A 19 -7.03 7.87 -14.12
C GLU A 19 -6.40 9.25 -14.43
N ILE A 20 -6.89 10.31 -13.78
CA ILE A 20 -6.32 11.66 -13.91
C ILE A 20 -4.86 11.66 -13.45
N ALA A 21 -4.57 11.07 -12.29
CA ALA A 21 -3.21 11.05 -11.78
C ALA A 21 -2.24 10.26 -12.68
N ILE A 22 -2.70 9.16 -13.29
CA ILE A 22 -1.90 8.32 -14.20
C ILE A 22 -1.68 9.04 -15.54
N ASN A 23 -2.76 9.51 -16.17
CA ASN A 23 -2.73 10.01 -17.54
C ASN A 23 -2.31 11.48 -17.63
N HIS A 24 -2.65 12.28 -16.62
CA HIS A 24 -2.45 13.72 -16.62
C HIS A 24 -1.48 14.20 -15.54
N GLY A 25 -1.21 13.40 -14.50
CA GLY A 25 -0.24 13.73 -13.45
C GLY A 25 1.11 14.26 -13.98
N PRO A 26 1.74 13.61 -14.98
CA PRO A 26 2.98 14.11 -15.58
C PRO A 26 2.88 15.50 -16.21
N SER A 27 1.68 15.87 -16.70
CA SER A 27 1.44 17.13 -17.42
C SER A 27 1.03 18.27 -16.49
N LEU A 28 0.37 17.98 -15.36
CA LEU A 28 -0.17 18.97 -14.43
C LEU A 28 0.94 19.71 -13.69
N ALA A 29 0.90 21.06 -13.74
CA ALA A 29 1.82 21.91 -12.99
C ALA A 29 1.83 21.48 -11.51
N PRO A 30 3.00 21.39 -10.86
CA PRO A 30 3.08 20.84 -9.51
C PRO A 30 2.51 21.86 -8.52
N ASP A 31 1.24 21.70 -8.17
CA ASP A 31 0.65 22.34 -7.00
C ASP A 31 0.88 21.44 -5.79
N THR A 32 1.85 21.83 -4.98
CA THR A 32 2.27 21.09 -3.79
C THR A 32 1.15 20.88 -2.79
N VAL A 33 0.24 21.84 -2.64
CA VAL A 33 -0.89 21.74 -1.70
C VAL A 33 -1.92 20.74 -2.23
N LEU A 34 -2.22 20.80 -3.52
CA LEU A 34 -3.17 19.90 -4.15
C LEU A 34 -2.65 18.46 -4.15
N CYS A 35 -1.37 18.25 -4.49
CA CYS A 35 -0.70 16.95 -4.42
C CYS A 35 -0.73 16.38 -3.00
N SER A 36 -0.40 17.16 -1.97
CA SER A 36 -0.44 16.69 -0.58
C SER A 36 -1.86 16.32 -0.12
N ARG A 37 -2.87 17.12 -0.48
CA ARG A 37 -4.27 16.81 -0.16
C ARG A 37 -4.74 15.53 -0.85
N PHE A 38 -4.33 15.34 -2.10
CA PHE A 38 -4.67 14.16 -2.86
C PHE A 38 -3.99 12.90 -2.32
N ALA A 39 -2.70 12.98 -1.96
CA ALA A 39 -1.99 11.90 -1.28
C ALA A 39 -2.64 11.53 0.06
N ALA A 40 -3.07 12.53 0.85
CA ALA A 40 -3.80 12.30 2.09
C ALA A 40 -5.16 11.63 1.87
N LEU A 41 -5.88 12.01 0.81
CA LEU A 41 -7.13 11.35 0.40
C LEU A 41 -6.86 9.89 0.03
N MET A 42 -5.83 9.61 -0.78
CA MET A 42 -5.46 8.25 -1.16
C MET A 42 -5.06 7.38 0.04
N ASN A 43 -4.42 7.97 1.06
CA ASN A 43 -4.13 7.28 2.32
C ASN A 43 -5.40 6.90 3.08
N ARG A 44 -6.39 7.80 3.15
CA ARG A 44 -7.70 7.51 3.76
C ARG A 44 -8.48 6.46 2.98
N LEU A 45 -8.42 6.51 1.66
CA LEU A 45 -9.06 5.50 0.80
C LEU A 45 -8.35 4.14 0.86
N GLY A 46 -7.05 4.12 1.16
CA GLY A 46 -6.30 2.90 1.47
C GLY A 46 -6.85 2.13 2.69
N THR A 47 -7.53 2.80 3.62
CA THR A 47 -8.19 2.17 4.77
C THR A 47 -9.64 1.77 4.51
N TYR A 48 -10.17 1.97 3.30
CA TYR A 48 -11.58 1.70 3.00
C TYR A 48 -11.91 0.20 3.17
N PRO A 49 -13.07 -0.16 3.75
CA PRO A 49 -13.38 -1.53 4.18
C PRO A 49 -13.92 -2.40 3.04
N CYS A 50 -13.19 -2.48 1.93
CA CYS A 50 -13.39 -3.43 0.82
C CYS A 50 -12.04 -3.69 0.13
N VAL A 51 -11.95 -4.66 -0.78
CA VAL A 51 -10.71 -4.93 -1.55
C VAL A 51 -10.47 -3.86 -2.62
N SER A 52 -11.53 -3.45 -3.31
CA SER A 52 -11.41 -2.73 -4.59
C SER A 52 -10.93 -1.30 -4.46
N VAL A 53 -11.48 -0.52 -3.53
CA VAL A 53 -11.12 0.90 -3.35
C VAL A 53 -9.64 1.08 -2.98
N PRO A 54 -9.09 0.37 -1.97
CA PRO A 54 -7.66 0.39 -1.71
C PRO A 54 -6.85 -0.09 -2.92
N SER A 55 -7.28 -1.17 -3.58
CA SER A 55 -6.58 -1.73 -4.74
C SER A 55 -6.43 -0.71 -5.89
N LEU A 56 -7.40 0.19 -6.07
CA LEU A 56 -7.27 1.32 -7.00
C LEU A 56 -6.18 2.31 -6.55
N CYS A 57 -6.07 2.58 -5.25
CA CYS A 57 -5.03 3.46 -4.71
C CYS A 57 -3.60 2.92 -4.98
N LEU A 58 -3.42 1.60 -5.09
CA LEU A 58 -2.12 1.02 -5.52
C LEU A 58 -1.71 1.48 -6.92
N SER A 59 -2.69 1.67 -7.83
CA SER A 59 -2.43 2.19 -9.18
C SER A 59 -1.88 3.61 -9.12
N TYR A 60 -2.50 4.47 -8.30
CA TYR A 60 -2.05 5.83 -8.08
C TYR A 60 -0.59 5.88 -7.60
N TRP A 61 -0.28 5.18 -6.51
CA TRP A 61 1.06 5.20 -5.95
C TRP A 61 2.10 4.59 -6.89
N SER A 62 1.75 3.53 -7.62
CA SER A 62 2.62 2.97 -8.65
C SER A 62 2.93 3.97 -9.75
N ALA A 63 1.94 4.75 -10.17
CA ALA A 63 2.13 5.76 -11.20
C ALA A 63 3.01 6.92 -10.73
N GLN A 64 2.88 7.36 -9.49
CA GLN A 64 3.75 8.40 -8.92
C GLN A 64 5.23 7.98 -8.93
N VAL A 65 5.50 6.71 -8.61
CA VAL A 65 6.84 6.14 -8.66
C VAL A 65 7.39 6.15 -10.10
N GLU A 66 6.59 5.74 -11.09
CA GLU A 66 7.01 5.81 -12.50
C GLU A 66 7.20 7.25 -13.00
N CYS A 67 6.35 8.19 -12.57
CA CYS A 67 6.50 9.62 -12.90
C CYS A 67 7.84 10.16 -12.40
N ARG A 68 8.22 9.83 -11.16
CA ARG A 68 9.53 10.18 -10.59
C ARG A 68 10.69 9.56 -11.35
N ARG A 69 10.62 8.28 -11.71
CA ARG A 69 11.62 7.61 -12.57
C ARG A 69 11.81 8.33 -13.89
N ASN A 70 10.72 8.68 -14.55
CA ASN A 70 10.77 9.35 -15.84
C ASN A 70 11.37 10.76 -15.69
N ALA A 71 10.98 11.50 -14.64
CA ALA A 71 11.56 12.80 -14.28
C ALA A 71 13.07 12.71 -13.99
N ALA A 72 13.53 11.66 -13.32
CA ALA A 72 14.95 11.45 -13.03
C ALA A 72 15.76 11.14 -14.31
N ARG A 73 15.15 10.50 -15.31
CA ARG A 73 15.78 10.19 -16.60
C ARG A 73 15.82 11.39 -17.55
N ASP A 74 14.82 12.25 -17.49
CA ASP A 74 14.73 13.48 -18.29
C ASP A 74 14.52 14.70 -17.38
N PRO A 75 15.60 15.38 -16.97
CA PRO A 75 15.52 16.54 -16.09
C PRO A 75 14.68 17.70 -16.65
N SER A 76 14.46 17.76 -17.97
CA SER A 76 13.57 18.77 -18.58
C SER A 76 12.10 18.57 -18.19
N THR A 77 11.76 17.38 -17.69
CA THR A 77 10.45 17.00 -17.15
C THR A 77 10.43 16.94 -15.62
N ALA A 78 11.58 17.17 -14.96
CA ALA A 78 11.70 17.05 -13.52
C ALA A 78 10.96 18.18 -12.79
N ARG A 79 9.98 17.79 -11.97
CA ARG A 79 9.24 18.68 -11.07
C ARG A 79 9.54 18.31 -9.62
N PRO A 80 9.51 19.26 -8.67
CA PRO A 80 9.90 19.01 -7.29
C PRO A 80 8.82 18.19 -6.55
N VAL A 81 8.95 16.86 -6.57
CA VAL A 81 8.04 15.91 -5.89
C VAL A 81 8.55 15.59 -4.46
N SER A 82 8.86 16.62 -3.67
CA SER A 82 9.45 16.44 -2.33
C SER A 82 8.44 16.15 -1.21
N LEU A 83 7.13 16.29 -1.44
CA LEU A 83 6.10 16.25 -0.39
C LEU A 83 5.42 14.88 -0.20
N GLU A 84 5.90 13.85 -0.88
CA GLU A 84 5.22 12.55 -0.92
C GLU A 84 5.83 11.45 -0.04
N ALA A 85 7.07 11.60 0.45
CA ALA A 85 7.76 10.53 1.17
C ALA A 85 7.01 10.10 2.44
N GLU A 86 6.52 11.06 3.23
CA GLU A 86 5.72 10.78 4.41
C GLU A 86 4.38 10.11 4.05
N SER A 87 3.69 10.62 3.02
CA SER A 87 2.40 10.06 2.59
C SER A 87 2.55 8.64 2.04
N ARG A 88 3.62 8.34 1.30
CA ARG A 88 3.97 6.97 0.88
C ARG A 88 4.24 6.07 2.06
N SER A 89 4.96 6.57 3.06
CA SER A 89 5.25 5.79 4.26
C SER A 89 3.98 5.40 5.01
N ILE A 90 3.04 6.33 5.17
CA ILE A 90 1.72 6.05 5.75
C ILE A 90 1.00 4.97 4.93
N PHE A 91 0.96 5.12 3.61
CA PHE A 91 0.29 4.16 2.72
C PHE A 91 0.85 2.75 2.82
N VAL A 92 2.18 2.60 2.78
CA VAL A 92 2.84 1.30 2.89
C VAL A 92 2.49 0.65 4.23
N ARG A 93 2.52 1.41 5.34
CA ARG A 93 2.12 0.89 6.66
C ARG A 93 0.68 0.38 6.67
N THR A 94 -0.24 1.18 6.13
CA THR A 94 -1.64 0.80 5.99
C THR A 94 -1.78 -0.52 5.22
N TRP A 95 -1.07 -0.67 4.11
CA TRP A 95 -1.17 -1.86 3.27
C TRP A 95 -0.59 -3.12 3.86
N VAL A 96 0.52 -3.03 4.59
CA VAL A 96 1.04 -4.18 5.34
C VAL A 96 -0.01 -4.68 6.32
N GLY A 97 -0.72 -3.79 7.03
CA GLY A 97 -1.81 -4.19 7.91
C GLY A 97 -2.94 -4.93 7.18
N ARG A 98 -3.20 -4.60 5.90
CA ARG A 98 -4.23 -5.25 5.07
C ARG A 98 -3.83 -6.62 4.54
N MET A 99 -2.53 -6.86 4.40
CA MET A 99 -2.03 -8.18 4.00
C MET A 99 -2.24 -9.23 5.09
N VAL A 100 -2.41 -8.81 6.34
CA VAL A 100 -2.74 -9.72 7.45
C VAL A 100 -4.06 -10.41 7.14
N PRO A 101 -4.08 -11.76 7.08
CA PRO A 101 -5.31 -12.53 6.93
C PRO A 101 -6.34 -12.07 7.95
N SER A 102 -7.50 -11.64 7.48
CA SER A 102 -8.61 -11.33 8.39
C SER A 102 -9.30 -12.64 8.73
N SER A 103 -9.71 -12.80 9.99
CA SER A 103 -10.64 -13.86 10.38
C SER A 103 -12.04 -13.62 9.83
N SER A 104 -12.36 -12.38 9.45
CA SER A 104 -13.57 -12.06 8.70
C SER A 104 -13.32 -12.25 7.20
N GLY A 105 -14.18 -13.02 6.55
CA GLY A 105 -14.21 -13.21 5.09
C GLY A 105 -14.61 -11.93 4.34
N MET A 106 -15.43 -12.07 3.30
CA MET A 106 -15.95 -10.92 2.55
C MET A 106 -16.65 -9.91 3.47
N THR A 107 -16.41 -8.62 3.22
CA THR A 107 -17.18 -7.56 3.86
C THR A 107 -18.51 -7.35 3.13
N PRO A 108 -19.52 -6.70 3.75
CA PRO A 108 -20.76 -6.36 3.05
C PRO A 108 -20.58 -5.48 1.80
N LEU A 109 -19.45 -4.76 1.69
CA LEU A 109 -19.11 -4.00 0.49
C LEU A 109 -18.45 -4.88 -0.59
N ASP A 110 -17.71 -5.91 -0.19
CA ASP A 110 -17.14 -6.89 -1.12
C ASP A 110 -18.25 -7.74 -1.75
N GLU A 111 -19.31 -8.06 -1.01
CA GLU A 111 -20.52 -8.75 -1.51
C GLU A 111 -21.27 -7.98 -2.62
N LEU A 112 -21.00 -6.68 -2.78
CA LEU A 112 -21.54 -5.89 -3.89
C LEU A 112 -20.77 -6.09 -5.20
N GLU A 113 -19.54 -6.62 -5.13
CA GLU A 113 -18.62 -6.71 -6.27
C GLU A 113 -18.29 -8.13 -6.68
N TYR A 114 -18.20 -9.04 -5.71
CA TYR A 114 -17.77 -10.41 -5.92
C TYR A 114 -18.94 -11.36 -5.73
N VAL A 115 -19.04 -12.35 -6.63
CA VAL A 115 -20.14 -13.31 -6.63
C VAL A 115 -19.98 -14.31 -5.48
N ASP A 116 -18.74 -14.68 -5.15
CA ASP A 116 -18.41 -15.65 -4.12
C ASP A 116 -17.05 -15.36 -3.44
N GLU A 117 -16.75 -16.13 -2.39
CA GLU A 117 -15.52 -15.98 -1.61
C GLU A 117 -14.26 -16.32 -2.41
N GLU A 118 -14.36 -17.17 -3.44
CA GLU A 118 -13.20 -17.56 -4.26
C GLU A 118 -12.77 -16.40 -5.14
N GLU A 119 -13.72 -15.75 -5.83
CA GLU A 119 -13.47 -14.56 -6.65
C GLU A 119 -12.87 -13.43 -5.80
N TRP A 120 -13.44 -13.18 -4.61
CA TRP A 120 -12.90 -12.20 -3.67
C TRP A 120 -11.50 -12.55 -3.20
N ALA A 121 -11.24 -13.82 -2.86
CA ALA A 121 -9.91 -14.27 -2.42
C ALA A 121 -8.87 -14.08 -3.53
N GLN A 122 -9.23 -14.36 -4.79
CA GLN A 122 -8.38 -14.11 -5.96
C GLN A 122 -8.10 -12.61 -6.14
N ALA A 123 -9.13 -11.76 -6.05
CA ALA A 123 -8.96 -10.30 -6.14
C ALA A 123 -8.09 -9.74 -5.01
N ARG A 124 -8.27 -10.26 -3.79
CA ARG A 124 -7.43 -9.91 -2.64
C ARG A 124 -5.98 -10.34 -2.85
N ALA A 125 -5.74 -11.57 -3.28
CA ALA A 125 -4.40 -12.06 -3.59
C ALA A 125 -3.73 -11.23 -4.70
N ALA A 126 -4.46 -10.89 -5.76
CA ALA A 126 -3.99 -10.00 -6.81
C ALA A 126 -3.60 -8.61 -6.26
N SER A 127 -4.38 -8.06 -5.32
CA SER A 127 -4.05 -6.79 -4.67
C SER A 127 -2.77 -6.87 -3.84
N HIS A 128 -2.52 -7.99 -3.14
CA HIS A 128 -1.28 -8.22 -2.40
C HIS A 128 -0.06 -8.29 -3.33
N VAL A 129 -0.18 -8.98 -4.47
CA VAL A 129 0.89 -9.03 -5.49
C VAL A 129 1.20 -7.62 -6.01
N ARG A 130 0.17 -6.83 -6.33
CA ARG A 130 0.34 -5.45 -6.78
C ARG A 130 1.01 -4.56 -5.71
N PHE A 131 0.70 -4.78 -4.44
CA PHE A 131 1.37 -4.08 -3.35
C PHE A 131 2.85 -4.48 -3.22
N LEU A 132 3.18 -5.77 -3.31
CA LEU A 132 4.57 -6.23 -3.30
C LEU A 132 5.37 -5.66 -4.49
N GLU A 133 4.72 -5.51 -5.64
CA GLU A 133 5.32 -4.84 -6.80
C GLU A 133 5.58 -3.35 -6.53
N LEU A 134 4.66 -2.65 -5.86
CA LEU A 134 4.90 -1.27 -5.41
C LEU A 134 6.09 -1.20 -4.45
N VAL A 135 6.19 -2.11 -3.47
CA VAL A 135 7.33 -2.21 -2.55
C VAL A 135 8.64 -2.38 -3.33
N ARG A 136 8.68 -3.30 -4.31
CA ARG A 136 9.85 -3.47 -5.19
C ARG A 136 10.25 -2.17 -5.87
N LYS A 137 9.28 -1.44 -6.45
CA LYS A 137 9.58 -0.19 -7.15
C LYS A 137 10.10 0.89 -6.21
N LEU A 138 9.51 1.02 -5.03
CA LEU A 138 9.95 1.95 -3.99
C LEU A 138 11.34 1.62 -3.48
N THR A 139 11.65 0.34 -3.22
CA THR A 139 12.98 -0.08 -2.75
C THR A 139 14.07 0.24 -3.76
N ALA A 140 13.78 0.11 -5.06
CA ALA A 140 14.76 0.46 -6.10
C ALA A 140 15.05 1.97 -6.18
N GLU A 141 14.13 2.83 -5.73
CA GLU A 141 14.31 4.30 -5.74
C GLU A 141 14.82 4.86 -4.42
N GLU A 142 14.30 4.33 -3.30
CA GLU A 142 14.53 4.83 -1.94
C GLU A 142 14.89 3.64 -1.02
N PRO A 143 16.00 2.92 -1.30
CA PRO A 143 16.32 1.68 -0.59
C PRO A 143 16.50 1.93 0.91
N ARG A 144 17.10 3.07 1.29
CA ARG A 144 17.33 3.42 2.69
C ARG A 144 16.03 3.67 3.44
N GLU A 145 15.14 4.47 2.88
CA GLU A 145 13.84 4.80 3.48
C GLU A 145 12.98 3.55 3.62
N MET A 146 12.95 2.70 2.58
CA MET A 146 12.23 1.42 2.63
C MET A 146 12.82 0.47 3.67
N MET A 147 14.14 0.37 3.80
CA MET A 147 14.79 -0.45 4.84
C MET A 147 14.44 0.03 6.24
N LEU A 148 14.52 1.33 6.50
CA LEU A 148 14.14 1.91 7.79
C LEU A 148 12.68 1.65 8.12
N GLN A 149 11.81 1.80 7.12
CA GLN A 149 10.39 1.61 7.30
C GLN A 149 10.02 0.14 7.53
N VAL A 150 10.34 -0.75 6.59
CA VAL A 150 9.98 -2.18 6.68
C VAL A 150 10.73 -2.86 7.84
N GLY A 151 11.99 -2.47 8.08
CA GLY A 151 12.76 -2.93 9.22
C GLY A 151 12.13 -2.53 10.56
N GLY A 152 11.67 -1.28 10.69
CA GLY A 152 10.94 -0.84 11.89
C GLY A 152 9.63 -1.60 12.12
N MET A 153 8.91 -1.93 11.04
CA MET A 153 7.68 -2.73 11.12
C MET A 153 7.96 -4.18 11.54
N TRP A 154 9.00 -4.80 10.97
CA TRP A 154 9.46 -6.13 11.37
C TRP A 154 9.89 -6.16 12.84
N GLN A 155 10.66 -5.17 13.28
CA GLN A 155 11.09 -5.06 14.67
C GLN A 155 9.89 -4.90 15.62
N ALA A 156 8.89 -4.08 15.26
CA ALA A 156 7.66 -3.94 16.04
C ALA A 156 6.88 -5.27 16.13
N ALA A 157 6.77 -6.02 15.03
CA ALA A 157 6.11 -7.32 15.00
C ALA A 157 6.86 -8.34 15.89
N LEU A 158 8.19 -8.36 15.85
CA LEU A 158 9.01 -9.21 16.73
C LEU A 158 8.84 -8.86 18.21
N HIS A 159 8.84 -7.57 18.56
CA HIS A 159 8.59 -7.16 19.95
C HIS A 159 7.20 -7.54 20.43
N ALA A 160 6.18 -7.41 19.58
CA ALA A 160 4.82 -7.85 19.90
C ALA A 160 4.76 -9.36 20.14
N ALA A 161 5.43 -10.16 19.32
CA ALA A 161 5.52 -11.61 19.48
C ALA A 161 6.29 -12.02 20.75
N GLY A 162 7.45 -11.39 21.02
CA GLY A 162 8.25 -11.66 22.21
C GLY A 162 7.52 -11.28 23.50
N ALA A 163 6.87 -10.11 23.54
CA ALA A 163 6.09 -9.68 24.70
C ALA A 163 4.87 -10.58 24.99
N GLN A 164 4.40 -11.35 24.01
CA GLN A 164 3.37 -12.35 24.21
C GLN A 164 3.93 -13.70 24.67
N GLN A 165 5.13 -14.09 24.21
CA GLN A 165 5.82 -15.28 24.72
C GLN A 165 6.15 -15.13 26.22
N ASP A 166 6.55 -13.93 26.66
CA ASP A 166 6.80 -13.66 28.08
C ASP A 166 5.51 -13.69 28.93
N LYS A 167 4.34 -13.54 28.31
CA LYS A 167 3.01 -13.69 28.94
C LYS A 167 2.46 -15.11 28.82
N ALA A 168 3.10 -15.99 28.05
CA ALA A 168 2.62 -17.34 27.74
C ALA A 168 2.94 -18.37 28.83
N HIS A 169 2.42 -18.15 30.04
CA HIS A 169 1.80 -19.24 30.81
C HIS A 169 0.27 -19.28 30.58
N GLY A 170 -0.27 -18.48 29.64
CA GLY A 170 -1.66 -18.56 29.19
C GLY A 170 -1.84 -18.01 27.77
N GLY A 171 -1.91 -18.91 26.79
CA GLY A 171 -2.45 -18.69 25.44
C GLY A 171 -1.71 -17.68 24.54
N SER A 172 -1.05 -18.15 23.48
CA SER A 172 -0.62 -17.26 22.38
C SER A 172 -1.85 -16.69 21.67
N ASP A 173 -1.91 -15.38 21.50
CA ASP A 173 -2.92 -14.74 20.65
C ASP A 173 -2.70 -15.17 19.19
N PRO A 174 -3.70 -15.80 18.53
CA PRO A 174 -3.57 -16.24 17.14
C PRO A 174 -3.33 -15.08 16.15
N ALA A 175 -3.53 -13.82 16.55
CA ALA A 175 -3.35 -12.65 15.68
C ALA A 175 -1.88 -12.27 15.39
N THR A 176 -0.91 -12.77 16.15
CA THR A 176 0.48 -12.27 16.09
C THR A 176 1.35 -13.00 15.07
N LEU A 177 1.06 -14.28 14.83
CA LEU A 177 1.78 -15.11 13.86
C LEU A 177 1.56 -14.64 12.41
N PRO A 178 0.32 -14.30 12.00
CA PRO A 178 0.08 -13.77 10.65
C PRO A 178 0.71 -12.38 10.42
N GLN A 179 0.85 -11.55 11.47
CA GLN A 179 1.55 -10.26 11.38
C GLN A 179 3.04 -10.44 11.10
N LEU A 180 3.68 -11.42 11.75
CA LEU A 180 5.07 -11.77 11.48
C LEU A 180 5.25 -12.30 10.05
N GLU A 181 4.38 -13.22 9.60
CA GLU A 181 4.46 -13.77 8.24
C GLU A 181 4.39 -12.68 7.18
N VAL A 182 3.44 -11.76 7.29
CA VAL A 182 3.31 -10.63 6.37
C VAL A 182 4.55 -9.74 6.42
N ALA A 183 5.01 -9.36 7.61
CA ALA A 183 6.18 -8.51 7.74
C ALA A 183 7.44 -9.19 7.15
N HIS A 184 7.56 -10.52 7.32
CA HIS A 184 8.60 -11.33 6.69
C HIS A 184 8.48 -11.35 5.17
N THR A 185 7.28 -11.53 4.60
CA THR A 185 7.06 -11.49 3.14
C THR A 185 7.46 -10.13 2.55
N VAL A 186 7.08 -9.03 3.20
CA VAL A 186 7.40 -7.67 2.73
C VAL A 186 8.90 -7.40 2.85
N LEU A 187 9.53 -7.85 3.95
CA LEU A 187 10.98 -7.76 4.13
C LEU A 187 11.73 -8.58 3.09
N GLY A 188 11.31 -9.82 2.82
CA GLY A 188 11.88 -10.67 1.78
C GLY A 188 11.81 -9.98 0.41
N LYS A 189 10.65 -9.41 0.06
CA LYS A 189 10.49 -8.65 -1.18
C LYS A 189 11.41 -7.44 -1.24
N LEU A 190 11.57 -6.72 -0.14
CA LEU A 190 12.51 -5.60 -0.06
C LEU A 190 13.94 -6.07 -0.33
N VAL A 191 14.42 -7.11 0.36
CA VAL A 191 15.79 -7.62 0.21
C VAL A 191 16.06 -8.09 -1.22
N GLU A 192 15.12 -8.82 -1.84
CA GLU A 192 15.19 -9.23 -3.25
C GLU A 192 15.30 -8.04 -4.22
N SER A 193 14.79 -6.88 -3.81
CA SER A 193 14.68 -5.68 -4.64
C SER A 193 15.80 -4.67 -4.40
N LEU A 194 16.72 -4.94 -3.49
CA LEU A 194 17.84 -4.05 -3.22
C LEU A 194 18.75 -3.95 -4.45
N PRO A 195 19.12 -2.73 -4.87
CA PRO A 195 20.11 -2.56 -5.92
C PRO A 195 21.45 -3.19 -5.53
N THR A 196 22.18 -3.76 -6.49
CA THR A 196 23.46 -4.46 -6.26
C THR A 196 24.53 -3.58 -5.61
N TRP A 197 24.49 -2.27 -5.83
CA TRP A 197 25.40 -1.30 -5.22
C TRP A 197 25.12 -1.01 -3.74
N VAL A 198 23.98 -1.47 -3.19
CA VAL A 198 23.67 -1.37 -1.75
C VAL A 198 24.28 -2.55 -0.98
N VAL A 199 24.54 -3.67 -1.65
CA VAL A 199 24.93 -4.96 -1.02
C VAL A 199 26.44 -5.24 -1.14
N GLY A 200 27.17 -4.49 -1.96
CA GLY A 200 28.63 -4.59 -2.15
C GLY A 200 29.38 -3.46 -1.45
#